data_AF-A0A916GMW4-F1
#
_entry.id   AF-A0A916GMW4-F1
#
_cell.length_a   1.000
_cell.length_b   1.000
_cell.length_c   1.000
_cell.angle_alpha   90.00
_cell.angle_beta   90.00
_cell.angle_gamma   90.00
#
_symmetry.space_group_name_H-M   'P 1'
#
loop_
_entity.id
_entity.type
_entity.pdbx_description
1 polymer ?
#
loop_
_entity_poly.entity_id
_entity_poly.type
_entity_poly.pdbx_seq_one_letter_code
_entity_poly.pdbx_strand_id
1 'polypeptide(L)'
;MYSLQNVAIAYAKSAKRILGEDDSFLNTNPEVMPIFVSLLLQSLEISLKHLGIESGLFTSKEARNKQLTGNGHGIEEIAGLVNSKLGANEDYPVITALTNGLPPERRTYEYVQKTIFSPNFASTRQAYQSRRLGYAEVQSFEILFDKKSGVIPWVVAVEDVANNLPIAVDIVSQWKKSKSSSPHFAIWYKDIGSNP
;
A
#
# COMPACT_ATOMS: atom_id res chain seq x y z
N MET A 1 21.98 -8.06 5.11
CA MET A 1 21.15 -7.33 4.13
C MET A 1 19.73 -7.29 4.67
N TYR A 2 19.05 -6.14 4.64
CA TYR A 2 17.68 -6.02 5.17
C TYR A 2 16.64 -6.52 4.15
N SER A 3 15.58 -7.19 4.61
CA SER A 3 14.46 -7.64 3.76
C SER A 3 13.57 -6.46 3.33
N LEU A 4 12.77 -6.63 2.26
CA LEU A 4 11.80 -5.62 1.85
C LEU A 4 10.77 -5.32 2.95
N GLN A 5 10.35 -6.33 3.73
CA GLN A 5 9.50 -6.11 4.91
C GLN A 5 10.15 -5.17 5.93
N ASN A 6 11.42 -5.40 6.28
CA ASN A 6 12.14 -4.53 7.21
C ASN A 6 12.20 -3.08 6.71
N VAL A 7 12.38 -2.91 5.39
CA VAL A 7 12.41 -1.58 4.77
C VAL A 7 11.02 -0.93 4.76
N ALA A 8 9.94 -1.66 4.46
CA ALA A 8 8.57 -1.14 4.55
C ALA A 8 8.23 -0.65 5.96
N ILE A 9 8.57 -1.45 6.97
CA ILE A 9 8.40 -1.09 8.39
C ILE A 9 9.23 0.14 8.75
N ALA A 10 10.48 0.24 8.28
CA ALA A 10 11.34 1.39 8.56
C ALA A 10 10.73 2.70 8.02
N TYR A 11 10.18 2.68 6.81
CA TYR A 11 9.50 3.85 6.23
C TYR A 11 8.23 4.23 7.00
N ALA A 12 7.39 3.25 7.38
CA ALA A 12 6.20 3.50 8.19
C ALA A 12 6.56 4.10 9.56
N LYS A 13 7.55 3.54 10.25
CA LYS A 13 8.04 4.06 11.54
C LYS A 13 8.64 5.45 11.41
N SER A 14 9.33 5.73 10.31
CA SER A 14 9.89 7.07 10.04
C SER A 14 8.77 8.10 9.85
N ALA A 15 7.73 7.77 9.08
CA ALA A 15 6.56 8.63 8.91
C ALA A 15 5.85 8.88 10.25
N LYS A 16 5.62 7.83 11.04
CA LYS A 16 5.04 7.93 12.39
C LYS A 16 5.88 8.79 13.33
N ARG A 17 7.20 8.70 13.24
CA ARG A 17 8.11 9.54 14.04
C ARG A 17 8.02 11.02 13.66
N ILE A 18 7.86 11.34 12.37
CA ILE A 18 7.65 12.71 11.90
C ILE A 18 6.29 13.23 12.35
N LEU A 19 5.24 12.41 12.31
CA LEU A 19 3.91 12.78 12.79
C LEU A 19 3.98 13.20 14.27
N GLY A 20 4.56 12.36 15.12
CA GLY A 20 4.56 12.59 16.57
C GLY A 20 3.30 12.03 17.23
N GLU A 21 2.76 12.74 18.22
CA GLU A 21 1.53 12.33 18.93
C GLU A 21 0.26 12.71 18.16
N ASP A 22 0.29 13.82 17.42
CA ASP A 22 -0.82 14.36 16.64
C ASP A 22 -0.30 14.98 15.32
N ASP A 23 -1.13 15.75 14.61
CA ASP A 23 -0.75 16.42 13.36
C ASP A 23 -0.13 17.81 13.58
N SER A 24 0.09 18.26 14.82
CA SER A 24 0.55 19.61 15.14
C SER A 24 1.88 19.93 14.48
N PHE A 25 2.85 19.00 14.54
CA PHE A 25 4.17 19.19 13.95
C PHE A 25 4.10 19.42 12.44
N LEU A 26 3.25 18.66 11.73
CA LEU A 26 3.07 18.80 10.29
C LEU A 26 2.34 20.10 9.94
N ASN A 27 1.39 20.51 10.77
CA ASN A 27 0.65 21.77 10.61
C ASN A 27 1.54 23.00 10.83
N THR A 28 2.53 22.92 11.74
CA THR A 28 3.47 24.02 11.99
C THR A 28 4.68 24.01 11.06
N ASN A 29 5.01 22.88 10.42
CA ASN A 29 6.18 22.72 9.54
C ASN A 29 5.76 22.14 8.18
N PRO A 30 5.00 22.90 7.36
CA PRO A 30 4.45 22.41 6.09
C PRO A 30 5.51 21.97 5.08
N GLU A 31 6.75 22.46 5.19
CA GLU A 31 7.90 22.04 4.37
C GLU A 31 8.32 20.59 4.60
N VAL A 32 7.94 19.98 5.74
CA VAL A 32 8.19 18.56 6.04
C VAL A 32 7.15 17.65 5.37
N MET A 33 6.01 18.22 4.95
CA MET A 33 4.90 17.47 4.36
C MET A 33 5.30 16.56 3.19
N PRO A 34 6.07 17.04 2.18
CA PRO A 34 6.42 16.18 1.06
C PRO A 34 7.28 14.98 1.48
N ILE A 35 8.13 15.15 2.50
CA ILE A 35 8.95 14.08 3.07
C ILE A 35 8.06 13.06 3.76
N PHE A 36 7.16 13.53 4.64
CA PHE A 36 6.20 12.69 5.35
C PHE A 36 5.37 11.83 4.38
N VAL A 37 4.78 12.44 3.35
CA VAL A 37 3.98 11.75 2.33
C VAL A 37 4.83 10.76 1.54
N SER A 38 6.06 11.15 1.16
CA SER A 38 6.98 10.26 0.47
C SER A 38 7.27 8.99 1.28
N LEU A 39 7.44 9.10 2.60
CA LEU A 39 7.69 7.94 3.46
C LEU A 39 6.49 6.98 3.51
N LEU A 40 5.26 7.51 3.58
CA LEU A 40 4.04 6.70 3.53
C LEU A 40 3.94 5.93 2.21
N LEU A 41 4.15 6.63 1.10
CA LEU A 41 4.10 6.05 -0.24
C LEU A 41 5.23 5.04 -0.48
N GLN A 42 6.44 5.30 0.02
CA GLN A 42 7.55 4.34 -0.01
C GLN A 42 7.23 3.05 0.75
N SER A 43 6.65 3.17 1.94
CA SER A 43 6.25 2.00 2.72
C SER A 43 5.22 1.14 1.99
N LEU A 44 4.19 1.78 1.39
CA LEU A 44 3.18 1.07 0.58
C LEU A 44 3.77 0.46 -0.69
N GLU A 45 4.59 1.19 -1.45
CA GLU A 45 5.27 0.68 -2.65
C GLU A 45 6.06 -0.60 -2.33
N ILE A 46 6.85 -0.56 -1.26
CA ILE A 46 7.69 -1.70 -0.88
C ILE A 46 6.83 -2.85 -0.35
N SER A 47 5.75 -2.57 0.36
CA SER A 47 4.79 -3.58 0.82
C SER A 47 4.17 -4.33 -0.37
N LEU A 48 3.73 -3.61 -1.40
CA LEU A 48 3.18 -4.20 -2.62
C LEU A 48 4.21 -5.05 -3.36
N LYS A 49 5.45 -4.55 -3.49
CA LYS A 49 6.55 -5.30 -4.12
C LYS A 49 6.90 -6.57 -3.33
N HIS A 50 6.99 -6.46 -2.01
CA HIS A 50 7.28 -7.60 -1.14
C HIS A 50 6.20 -8.66 -1.27
N LEU A 51 4.92 -8.27 -1.19
CA LEU A 51 3.80 -9.18 -1.39
C LEU A 51 3.93 -9.93 -2.71
N GLY A 52 4.08 -9.22 -3.83
CA GLY A 52 4.11 -9.85 -5.15
C GLY A 52 5.36 -10.70 -5.42
N ILE A 53 6.53 -10.31 -4.89
CA ILE A 53 7.78 -11.05 -5.07
C ILE A 53 7.80 -12.30 -4.19
N GLU A 54 7.53 -12.18 -2.89
CA GLU A 54 7.64 -13.31 -1.95
C GLU A 54 6.54 -14.35 -2.16
N SER A 55 5.33 -13.92 -2.59
CA SER A 55 4.28 -14.87 -3.00
C SER A 55 4.50 -15.43 -4.42
N GLY A 56 5.51 -14.93 -5.15
CA GLY A 56 5.86 -15.34 -6.50
C GLY A 56 4.81 -14.97 -7.55
N LEU A 57 4.03 -13.90 -7.36
CA LEU A 57 3.13 -13.36 -8.40
C LEU A 57 3.91 -12.70 -9.54
N PHE A 58 5.04 -12.08 -9.22
CA PHE A 58 5.96 -11.49 -10.18
C PHE A 58 7.39 -11.44 -9.65
N THR A 59 8.34 -11.20 -10.54
CA THR A 59 9.76 -11.10 -10.23
C THR A 59 10.18 -9.68 -9.85
N SER A 60 11.34 -9.55 -9.19
CA SER A 60 11.99 -8.25 -8.95
C SER A 60 12.24 -7.43 -10.22
N LYS A 61 12.40 -8.11 -11.37
CA LYS A 61 12.58 -7.47 -12.68
C LYS A 61 11.28 -6.84 -13.17
N GLU A 62 10.16 -7.56 -13.05
CA GLU A 62 8.82 -7.02 -13.37
C GLU A 62 8.47 -5.84 -12.45
N ALA A 63 8.78 -5.94 -11.16
CA ALA A 63 8.54 -4.88 -10.16
C ALA A 63 9.31 -3.56 -10.41
N ARG A 64 10.29 -3.56 -11.30
CA ARG A 64 11.08 -2.39 -11.71
C ARG A 64 10.88 -2.05 -13.19
N ASN A 65 10.03 -2.79 -13.89
CA ASN A 65 9.81 -2.59 -15.31
C ASN A 65 9.03 -1.30 -15.52
N LYS A 66 9.62 -0.38 -16.29
CA LYS A 66 9.03 0.93 -16.56
C LYS A 66 7.64 0.87 -17.20
N GLN A 67 7.42 -0.07 -18.12
CA GLN A 67 6.15 -0.24 -18.82
C GLN A 67 5.06 -0.82 -17.91
N LEU A 68 5.44 -1.65 -16.94
CA LEU A 68 4.48 -2.31 -16.04
C LEU A 68 4.19 -1.51 -14.77
N THR A 69 5.17 -0.76 -14.26
CA THR A 69 5.14 -0.20 -12.89
C THR A 69 5.59 1.25 -12.81
N GLY A 70 5.69 1.94 -13.95
CA GLY A 70 6.05 3.36 -14.04
C GLY A 70 7.36 3.71 -13.32
N ASN A 71 8.47 3.23 -13.89
CA ASN A 71 9.83 3.27 -13.32
C ASN A 71 10.01 2.52 -12.00
N GLY A 72 9.08 1.62 -11.64
CA GLY A 72 9.12 0.89 -10.37
C GLY A 72 8.64 1.70 -9.17
N HIS A 73 8.02 2.86 -9.35
CA HIS A 73 7.49 3.70 -8.26
C HIS A 73 5.99 3.97 -8.39
N GLY A 74 5.36 3.44 -9.45
CA GLY A 74 3.92 3.54 -9.65
C GLY A 74 3.16 2.65 -8.67
N ILE A 75 2.63 3.23 -7.59
CA ILE A 75 1.93 2.49 -6.54
C ILE A 75 0.67 1.82 -7.08
N GLU A 76 -0.12 2.56 -7.86
CA GLU A 76 -1.34 2.06 -8.48
C GLU A 76 -1.03 0.99 -9.53
N GLU A 77 0.03 1.18 -10.32
CA GLU A 77 0.46 0.25 -11.35
C GLU A 77 1.01 -1.05 -10.75
N ILE A 78 1.79 -0.99 -9.68
CA ILE A 78 2.25 -2.18 -8.96
C ILE A 78 1.04 -2.92 -8.35
N ALA A 79 0.11 -2.20 -7.72
CA ALA A 79 -1.10 -2.81 -7.17
C ALA A 79 -2.00 -3.43 -8.27
N GLY A 80 -2.09 -2.77 -9.43
CA GLY A 80 -2.76 -3.28 -10.62
C GLY A 80 -2.10 -4.56 -11.16
N LEU A 81 -0.77 -4.62 -11.17
CA LEU A 81 -0.03 -5.84 -11.51
C LEU A 81 -0.34 -6.98 -10.53
N VAL A 82 -0.35 -6.71 -9.21
CA VAL A 82 -0.77 -7.72 -8.21
C VAL A 82 -2.19 -8.21 -8.49
N ASN A 83 -3.15 -7.29 -8.64
CA ASN A 83 -4.55 -7.61 -8.92
C ASN A 83 -4.72 -8.47 -10.18
N SER A 84 -4.05 -8.10 -11.27
CA SER A 84 -4.05 -8.88 -12.51
C SER A 84 -3.53 -10.31 -12.27
N LYS A 85 -2.44 -10.48 -11.52
CA LYS A 85 -1.88 -11.80 -11.18
C LYS A 85 -2.75 -12.59 -10.21
N LEU A 86 -3.58 -11.91 -9.41
CA LEU A 86 -4.62 -12.51 -8.54
C LEU A 86 -5.91 -12.84 -9.29
N GLY A 87 -5.95 -12.62 -10.61
CA GLY A 87 -7.11 -12.84 -11.46
C GLY A 87 -8.22 -11.81 -11.24
N ALA A 88 -7.94 -10.63 -10.74
CA ALA A 88 -8.98 -9.62 -10.50
C ALA A 88 -9.50 -9.00 -11.81
N ASN A 89 -10.82 -8.96 -11.97
CA ASN A 89 -11.49 -8.05 -12.92
C ASN A 89 -12.09 -6.84 -12.17
N GLU A 90 -12.50 -7.01 -10.91
CA GLU A 90 -13.08 -6.01 -9.99
C GLU A 90 -12.63 -6.33 -8.52
N ASP A 91 -13.07 -5.55 -7.51
CA ASP A 91 -12.93 -5.83 -6.05
C ASP A 91 -11.56 -5.67 -5.34
N TYR A 92 -10.54 -5.11 -5.98
CA TYR A 92 -9.23 -4.83 -5.36
C TYR A 92 -8.61 -5.96 -4.48
N PRO A 93 -8.45 -7.22 -4.96
CA PRO A 93 -7.91 -8.34 -4.19
C PRO A 93 -6.59 -8.09 -3.43
N VAL A 94 -5.73 -7.24 -3.96
CA VAL A 94 -4.50 -6.81 -3.29
C VAL A 94 -4.76 -6.15 -1.94
N ILE A 95 -5.82 -5.34 -1.81
CA ILE A 95 -6.17 -4.68 -0.56
C ILE A 95 -6.66 -5.71 0.44
N THR A 96 -7.52 -6.64 0.01
CA THR A 96 -7.98 -7.77 0.82
C THR A 96 -6.80 -8.59 1.34
N ALA A 97 -5.82 -8.92 0.48
CA ALA A 97 -4.64 -9.66 0.89
C ALA A 97 -3.78 -8.88 1.90
N LEU A 98 -3.48 -7.60 1.63
CA LEU A 98 -2.67 -6.76 2.52
C LEU A 98 -3.30 -6.52 3.89
N THR A 99 -4.64 -6.55 3.96
CA THR A 99 -5.39 -6.23 5.17
C THR A 99 -6.06 -7.43 5.83
N ASN A 100 -5.83 -8.64 5.32
CA ASN A 100 -6.35 -9.87 5.90
C ASN A 100 -5.96 -10.00 7.38
N GLY A 101 -6.94 -10.35 8.22
CA GLY A 101 -6.76 -10.54 9.66
C GLY A 101 -6.61 -9.25 10.47
N LEU A 102 -6.62 -8.07 9.84
CA LEU A 102 -6.57 -6.81 10.57
C LEU A 102 -7.94 -6.44 11.15
N PRO A 103 -7.98 -5.75 12.32
CA PRO A 103 -9.24 -5.39 12.96
C PRO A 103 -10.05 -4.38 12.12
N PRO A 104 -11.36 -4.62 11.89
CA PRO A 104 -12.19 -3.78 11.03
C PRO A 104 -12.35 -2.35 11.55
N GLU A 105 -12.34 -2.15 12.86
CA GLU A 105 -12.48 -0.83 13.50
C GLU A 105 -11.35 0.14 13.16
N ARG A 106 -10.19 -0.37 12.72
CA ARG A 106 -9.06 0.47 12.26
C ARG A 106 -9.26 1.04 10.87
N ARG A 107 -10.22 0.49 10.10
CA ARG A 107 -10.53 0.91 8.72
C ARG A 107 -9.30 0.90 7.78
N THR A 108 -8.29 0.09 8.08
CA THR A 108 -7.04 0.00 7.30
C THR A 108 -7.31 -0.31 5.82
N TYR A 109 -8.27 -1.20 5.54
CA TYR A 109 -8.72 -1.48 4.18
C TYR A 109 -9.08 -0.20 3.40
N GLU A 110 -9.93 0.65 3.99
CA GLU A 110 -10.44 1.85 3.33
C GLU A 110 -9.33 2.88 3.07
N TYR A 111 -8.48 3.12 4.06
CA TYR A 111 -7.38 4.08 3.90
C TYR A 111 -6.38 3.60 2.84
N VAL A 112 -5.96 2.33 2.88
CA VAL A 112 -5.02 1.79 1.89
C VAL A 112 -5.64 1.79 0.49
N GLN A 113 -6.90 1.35 0.36
CA GLN A 113 -7.64 1.40 -0.90
C GLN A 113 -7.70 2.83 -1.46
N LYS A 114 -8.06 3.82 -0.63
CA LYS A 114 -8.12 5.21 -1.05
C LYS A 114 -6.74 5.73 -1.49
N THR A 115 -5.67 5.44 -0.73
CA THR A 115 -4.32 5.89 -1.11
C THR A 115 -3.92 5.35 -2.48
N ILE A 116 -4.21 4.06 -2.74
CA ILE A 116 -3.75 3.37 -3.94
C ILE A 116 -4.65 3.67 -5.15
N PHE A 117 -5.98 3.70 -4.98
CA PHE A 117 -6.92 3.68 -6.11
C PHE A 117 -7.86 4.89 -6.18
N SER A 118 -7.93 5.75 -5.15
CA SER A 118 -8.81 6.92 -5.25
C SER A 118 -8.27 7.91 -6.29
N PRO A 119 -9.14 8.47 -7.15
CA PRO A 119 -8.77 9.58 -8.04
C PRO A 119 -8.23 10.79 -7.29
N ASN A 120 -8.68 11.01 -6.06
CA ASN A 120 -8.24 12.14 -5.24
C ASN A 120 -6.73 12.06 -4.95
N PHE A 121 -6.16 10.86 -4.86
CA PHE A 121 -4.75 10.64 -4.58
C PHE A 121 -3.88 10.56 -5.85
N ALA A 122 -4.47 10.59 -7.05
CA ALA A 122 -3.77 10.35 -8.31
C ALA A 122 -2.62 11.34 -8.55
N SER A 123 -2.84 12.63 -8.29
CA SER A 123 -1.81 13.67 -8.43
C SER A 123 -0.63 13.44 -7.47
N THR A 124 -0.93 13.04 -6.24
CA THR A 124 0.08 12.76 -5.21
C THR A 124 0.89 11.51 -5.58
N ARG A 125 0.23 10.43 -6.04
CA ARG A 125 0.90 9.22 -6.54
C ARG A 125 1.79 9.55 -7.75
N GLN A 126 1.29 10.34 -8.69
CA GLN A 126 2.06 10.74 -9.88
C GLN A 126 3.28 11.58 -9.50
N ALA A 127 3.14 12.53 -8.59
CA ALA A 127 4.25 13.32 -8.11
C ALA A 127 5.30 12.47 -7.37
N TYR A 128 4.87 11.47 -6.61
CA TYR A 128 5.77 10.49 -5.98
C TYR A 128 6.54 9.68 -7.02
N GLN A 129 5.81 9.09 -7.98
CA GLN A 129 6.37 8.28 -9.06
C GLN A 129 7.39 9.06 -9.90
N SER A 130 7.10 10.32 -10.20
CA SER A 130 7.99 11.21 -10.96
C SER A 130 9.07 11.90 -10.10
N ARG A 131 9.22 11.50 -8.82
CA ARG A 131 10.17 12.07 -7.85
C ARG A 131 10.00 13.56 -7.55
N ARG A 132 8.86 14.15 -7.91
CA ARG A 132 8.54 15.57 -7.71
C ARG A 132 8.20 15.93 -6.27
N LEU A 133 7.83 14.95 -5.42
CA LEU A 133 7.61 15.20 -3.98
C LEU A 133 8.85 15.76 -3.29
N GLY A 134 10.05 15.24 -3.60
CA GLY A 134 11.30 15.72 -3.00
C GLY A 134 11.69 17.14 -3.41
N TYR A 135 11.05 17.69 -4.44
CA TYR A 135 11.28 19.05 -4.96
C TYR A 135 10.13 20.00 -4.61
N ALA A 136 9.20 19.58 -3.75
CA ALA A 136 8.01 20.35 -3.36
C ALA A 136 7.14 20.83 -4.54
N GLU A 137 7.20 20.15 -5.69
CA GLU A 137 6.42 20.49 -6.89
C GLU A 137 4.98 19.94 -6.83
N VAL A 138 4.35 19.95 -5.65
CA VAL A 138 2.96 19.52 -5.44
C VAL A 138 2.18 20.62 -4.76
N GLN A 139 1.09 21.03 -5.42
CA GLN A 139 0.30 22.19 -5.01
C GLN A 139 -0.74 21.89 -3.93
N SER A 140 -1.11 20.62 -3.70
CA SER A 140 -2.11 20.28 -2.68
C SER A 140 -1.87 18.91 -2.05
N PHE A 141 -1.31 18.91 -0.83
CA PHE A 141 -1.40 17.76 0.08
C PHE A 141 -2.75 17.73 0.82
N GLU A 142 -3.59 18.75 0.66
CA GLU A 142 -4.87 18.94 1.34
C GLU A 142 -5.81 17.72 1.23
N ILE A 143 -5.69 16.91 0.18
CA ILE A 143 -6.51 15.70 0.00
C ILE A 143 -6.15 14.58 1.01
N LEU A 144 -4.89 14.53 1.46
CA LEU A 144 -4.45 13.57 2.48
C LEU A 144 -5.04 13.90 3.86
N PHE A 145 -5.37 15.17 4.07
CA PHE A 145 -5.98 15.69 5.28
C PHE A 145 -7.49 15.73 5.06
N ASP A 146 -8.17 14.59 5.26
CA ASP A 146 -9.58 14.69 5.62
C ASP A 146 -9.65 15.58 6.87
N LYS A 147 -10.19 16.80 6.74
CA LYS A 147 -10.28 17.78 7.81
C LYS A 147 -10.96 17.22 9.07
N LYS A 148 -11.72 16.12 8.95
CA LYS A 148 -12.37 15.45 10.08
C LYS A 148 -11.50 14.40 10.77
N SER A 149 -10.61 13.72 10.05
CA SER A 149 -9.84 12.58 10.60
C SER A 149 -8.33 12.78 10.61
N GLY A 150 -7.81 13.84 9.97
CA GLY A 150 -6.39 14.14 9.88
C GLY A 150 -5.59 13.04 9.18
N VAL A 151 -4.28 13.00 9.45
CA VAL A 151 -3.33 12.03 8.85
C VAL A 151 -3.07 10.79 9.69
N ILE A 152 -3.39 10.81 10.98
CA ILE A 152 -3.13 9.69 11.91
C ILE A 152 -3.67 8.35 11.35
N PRO A 153 -4.93 8.27 10.86
CA PRO A 153 -5.46 6.99 10.39
C PRO A 153 -4.70 6.42 9.18
N TRP A 154 -4.15 7.29 8.33
CA TRP A 154 -3.35 6.87 7.19
C TRP A 154 -2.00 6.30 7.62
N VAL A 155 -1.35 6.92 8.61
CA VAL A 155 -0.09 6.39 9.16
C VAL A 155 -0.31 5.03 9.81
N VAL A 156 -1.37 4.90 10.62
CA VAL A 156 -1.75 3.63 11.24
C VAL A 156 -2.02 2.56 10.18
N ALA A 157 -2.77 2.90 9.13
CA ALA A 157 -3.07 1.97 8.06
C ALA A 157 -1.81 1.48 7.30
N VAL A 158 -0.86 2.38 7.01
CA VAL A 158 0.41 2.04 6.36
C VAL A 158 1.30 1.18 7.28
N GLU A 159 1.35 1.51 8.57
CA GLU A 159 2.08 0.72 9.57
C GLU A 159 1.49 -0.68 9.72
N ASP A 160 0.16 -0.79 9.78
CA ASP A 160 -0.55 -2.06 9.85
C ASP A 160 -0.23 -2.94 8.65
N VAL A 161 -0.31 -2.39 7.42
CA VAL A 161 0.05 -3.12 6.20
C VAL A 161 1.51 -3.60 6.24
N ALA A 162 2.45 -2.74 6.62
CA ALA A 162 3.87 -3.10 6.66
C ALA A 162 4.16 -4.24 7.67
N ASN A 163 3.45 -4.25 8.81
CA ASN A 163 3.58 -5.31 9.81
C ASN A 163 2.83 -6.59 9.42
N ASN A 164 1.74 -6.48 8.64
CA ASN A 164 0.90 -7.60 8.22
C ASN A 164 1.45 -8.37 7.01
N LEU A 165 2.58 -7.93 6.44
CA LEU A 165 3.18 -8.55 5.25
C LEU A 165 3.36 -10.06 5.31
N PRO A 166 3.78 -10.69 6.44
CA PRO A 166 3.88 -12.15 6.52
C PRO A 166 2.53 -12.86 6.29
N ILE A 167 1.45 -12.33 6.89
CA ILE A 167 0.09 -12.86 6.73
C ILE A 167 -0.40 -12.65 5.29
N ALA A 168 -0.14 -11.46 4.72
CA ALA A 168 -0.51 -11.15 3.35
C ALA A 168 0.20 -12.07 2.33
N VAL A 169 1.49 -12.36 2.54
CA VAL A 169 2.25 -13.30 1.69
C VAL A 169 1.72 -14.72 1.86
N ASP A 170 1.41 -15.13 3.08
CA ASP A 170 0.90 -16.47 3.36
C ASP A 170 -0.45 -16.71 2.68
N ILE A 171 -1.42 -15.79 2.83
CA ILE A 171 -2.75 -15.98 2.23
C ILE A 171 -2.71 -16.04 0.70
N VAL A 172 -1.87 -15.24 0.05
CA VAL A 172 -1.67 -15.32 -1.41
C VAL A 172 -0.95 -16.62 -1.80
N SER A 173 0.01 -17.06 -1.00
CA SER A 173 0.71 -18.32 -1.24
C SER A 173 -0.21 -19.55 -1.10
N GLN A 174 -1.14 -19.51 -0.15
CA GLN A 174 -2.18 -20.53 0.01
C GLN A 174 -3.11 -20.56 -1.20
N TRP A 175 -3.58 -19.40 -1.67
CA TRP A 175 -4.41 -19.30 -2.87
C TRP A 175 -3.74 -19.95 -4.08
N LYS A 176 -2.48 -19.60 -4.35
CA LYS A 176 -1.72 -20.15 -5.49
C LYS A 176 -1.51 -21.67 -5.42
N LYS A 177 -1.46 -22.23 -4.20
CA LYS A 177 -1.35 -23.67 -3.97
C LYS A 177 -2.71 -24.37 -3.92
N SER A 178 -3.80 -23.62 -3.86
CA SER A 178 -5.14 -24.17 -3.72
C SER A 178 -5.51 -24.97 -4.97
N LYS A 179 -6.25 -26.05 -4.77
CA LYS A 179 -6.91 -26.80 -5.87
C LYS A 179 -8.25 -26.17 -6.25
N SER A 180 -8.47 -24.89 -5.91
CA SER A 180 -9.73 -24.21 -6.21
C SER A 180 -9.97 -24.22 -7.71
N SER A 181 -11.21 -24.47 -8.11
CA SER A 181 -11.62 -24.36 -9.50
C SER A 181 -11.76 -22.91 -9.96
N SER A 182 -11.77 -21.95 -9.03
CA SER A 182 -11.89 -20.52 -9.36
C SER A 182 -10.51 -19.90 -9.66
N PRO A 183 -10.34 -19.23 -10.82
CA PRO A 183 -9.13 -18.50 -11.12
C PRO A 183 -9.04 -17.15 -10.39
N HIS A 184 -10.06 -16.78 -9.59
CA HIS A 184 -10.17 -15.47 -8.95
C HIS A 184 -9.91 -15.55 -7.44
N PHE A 185 -8.89 -14.83 -6.95
CA PHE A 185 -8.53 -14.78 -5.52
C PHE A 185 -9.73 -14.42 -4.63
N ALA A 186 -10.52 -13.41 -5.00
CA ALA A 186 -11.63 -12.93 -4.18
C ALA A 186 -12.72 -13.99 -3.97
N ILE A 187 -12.98 -14.83 -4.97
CA ILE A 187 -13.94 -15.94 -4.86
C ILE A 187 -13.37 -17.00 -3.92
N TRP A 188 -12.14 -17.46 -4.17
CA TRP A 188 -11.48 -18.44 -3.30
C TRP A 188 -11.43 -17.97 -1.84
N TYR A 189 -11.10 -16.70 -1.62
CA TYR A 189 -10.98 -16.13 -0.29
C TYR A 189 -12.32 -16.11 0.45
N LYS A 190 -13.42 -15.78 -0.25
CA LYS A 190 -14.78 -15.89 0.30
C LYS A 190 -15.11 -17.34 0.67
N ASP A 191 -14.75 -18.30 -0.17
CA ASP A 191 -15.05 -19.71 0.06
C ASP A 191 -14.35 -20.26 1.30
N ILE A 192 -13.09 -19.86 1.54
CA ILE A 192 -12.35 -20.30 2.74
C ILE A 192 -12.73 -19.50 3.99
N GLY A 193 -13.17 -18.25 3.85
CA GLY A 193 -13.67 -17.42 4.95
C GLY A 193 -15.12 -17.71 5.35
N SER A 194 -15.85 -18.50 4.55
CA SER A 194 -17.22 -18.96 4.83
C SER A 194 -17.27 -20.30 5.57
N ASN A 195 -16.12 -20.86 5.95
CA ASN A 195 -16.03 -21.92 6.96
C ASN A 195 -15.61 -21.29 8.30
N PRO A 196 -16.56 -20.88 9.15
CA PRO A 196 -16.28 -20.55 10.55
C PRO A 196 -15.74 -21.76 11.33
#